data_AF-A0A957HD57-F1
#
_entry.id   AF-A0A957HD57-F1
#
_cell.length_a   1.000
_cell.length_b   1.000
_cell.length_c   1.000
_cell.angle_alpha   90.00
_cell.angle_beta   90.00
_cell.angle_gamma   90.00
#
_symmetry.space_group_name_H-M   'P 1'
#
loop_
_entity.id
_entity.type
_entity.pdbx_description
1 polymer ?
#
loop_
_entity_poly.entity_id
_entity_poly.type
_entity_poly.pdbx_seq_one_letter_code
_entity_poly.pdbx_strand_id
1 'polypeptide(L)'
;KHDHFHLHGIYCELNIDGRDVAMIHYPEPARRIAQSAAFDLVCYGHNHLQNWEAVGRGFLVNPGEVMGRLGAASWGLYDGAAHQYKLKAING
;
A
#
# COMPACT_ATOMS: atom_id res chain seq x y z
N LYS A 1 -13.49 1.04 24.01
CA LYS A 1 -12.53 1.84 23.21
C LYS A 1 -11.20 1.12 23.35
N HIS A 2 -10.60 0.61 22.28
CA HIS A 2 -9.29 -0.03 22.33
C HIS A 2 -8.28 0.94 21.75
N ASP A 3 -7.37 1.46 22.57
CA ASP A 3 -6.48 2.58 22.20
C ASP A 3 -5.42 2.21 21.17
N HIS A 4 -5.35 0.94 20.76
CA HIS A 4 -4.43 0.41 19.76
C HIS A 4 -5.11 0.10 18.41
N PHE A 5 -6.43 0.35 18.28
CA PHE A 5 -7.19 0.05 17.07
C PHE A 5 -7.87 1.31 16.54
N HIS A 6 -7.46 1.71 15.34
CA HIS A 6 -8.07 2.80 14.59
C HIS A 6 -8.77 2.20 13.37
N LEU A 7 -10.10 2.36 13.31
CA LEU A 7 -10.88 1.97 12.14
C LEU A 7 -10.96 3.15 11.18
N HIS A 8 -10.42 2.96 9.99
CA HIS A 8 -10.56 3.91 8.90
C HIS A 8 -11.68 3.46 7.95
N GLY A 9 -12.24 4.42 7.20
CA GLY A 9 -13.26 4.14 6.19
C GLY A 9 -12.68 3.51 4.92
N ILE A 10 -13.37 3.71 3.80
CA ILE A 10 -12.96 3.20 2.48
C ILE A 10 -11.61 3.74 1.98
N TYR A 11 -11.22 4.89 2.52
CA TYR A 11 -10.02 5.64 2.16
C TYR A 11 -9.42 6.23 3.43
N CYS A 12 -8.10 6.22 3.53
CA CYS A 12 -7.39 6.92 4.58
C CYS A 12 -6.10 7.57 4.06
N GLU A 13 -5.79 8.71 4.67
CA GLU A 13 -4.54 9.42 4.53
C GLU A 13 -3.88 9.48 5.90
N LEU A 14 -2.59 9.19 5.96
CA LEU A 14 -1.78 9.19 7.17
C LEU A 14 -0.46 9.88 6.90
N ASN A 15 0.13 10.48 7.93
CA ASN A 15 1.53 10.88 7.89
C ASN A 15 2.34 9.91 8.77
N ILE A 16 3.30 9.21 8.18
CA ILE A 16 4.14 8.21 8.84
C ILE A 16 5.60 8.54 8.55
N ASP A 17 6.40 8.80 9.59
CA ASP A 17 7.81 9.22 9.46
C ASP A 17 8.01 10.42 8.51
N GLY A 18 7.07 11.37 8.51
CA GLY A 18 7.10 12.54 7.62
C GLY A 18 6.72 12.23 6.16
N ARG A 19 6.17 11.05 5.88
CA ARG A 19 5.69 10.64 4.56
C ARG A 19 4.18 10.68 4.48
N ASP A 20 3.66 11.25 3.41
CA ASP A 20 2.22 11.24 3.14
C ASP A 20 1.84 9.91 2.51
N VAL A 21 1.02 9.13 3.22
CA VAL A 21 0.61 7.77 2.86
C VAL A 21 -0.90 7.74 2.63
N ALA A 22 -1.33 7.22 1.50
CA ALA A 22 -2.72 6.97 1.19
C ALA A 22 -3.00 5.47 1.08
N MET A 23 -4.18 5.02 1.51
CA MET A 23 -4.62 3.64 1.31
C MET A 23 -6.06 3.59 0.84
N ILE A 24 -6.31 2.79 -0.20
CA ILE A 24 -7.63 2.49 -0.73
C ILE A 24 -7.66 1.08 -1.28
N HIS A 25 -8.77 0.34 -1.13
CA HIS A 25 -8.76 -1.07 -1.50
C HIS A 25 -8.62 -1.33 -3.00
N TYR A 26 -9.16 -0.47 -3.87
CA TYR A 26 -9.33 -0.75 -5.30
C TYR A 26 -8.25 -0.11 -6.20
N PRO A 27 -7.86 -0.77 -7.31
CA PRO A 27 -6.77 -0.34 -8.18
C PRO A 27 -7.03 0.98 -8.93
N GLU A 28 -8.21 1.14 -9.54
CA GLU A 28 -8.56 2.34 -10.33
C GLU A 28 -8.42 3.65 -9.53
N PRO A 29 -9.04 3.79 -8.35
CA PRO A 29 -8.88 5.01 -7.57
C PRO A 29 -7.45 5.14 -7.01
N ALA A 30 -6.79 4.04 -6.63
CA ALA A 30 -5.40 4.09 -6.17
C ALA A 30 -4.45 4.68 -7.21
N ARG A 31 -4.62 4.31 -8.49
CA ARG A 31 -3.82 4.86 -9.59
C ARG A 31 -4.01 6.36 -9.73
N ARG A 32 -5.25 6.85 -9.67
CA ARG A 32 -5.56 8.29 -9.77
C ARG A 32 -5.01 9.07 -8.57
N ILE A 33 -5.11 8.50 -7.37
CA ILE A 33 -4.53 9.08 -6.14
C ILE A 33 -3.01 9.17 -6.27
N ALA A 34 -2.33 8.13 -6.74
CA ALA A 34 -0.88 8.17 -6.96
C ALA A 34 -0.48 9.20 -8.03
N GLN A 35 -1.24 9.30 -9.11
CA GLN A 35 -1.02 10.28 -10.19
C GLN A 35 -1.20 11.74 -9.75
N SER A 36 -1.94 12.01 -8.67
CA SER A 36 -2.05 13.36 -8.10
C SER A 36 -0.70 13.92 -7.61
N ALA A 37 0.27 13.03 -7.38
CA ALA A 37 1.56 13.35 -6.78
C ALA A 37 1.45 14.00 -5.38
N ALA A 38 0.32 13.83 -4.69
CA ALA A 38 0.12 14.31 -3.33
C ALA A 38 0.67 13.36 -2.25
N PHE A 39 1.09 12.14 -2.59
CA PHE A 39 1.51 11.12 -1.63
C PHE A 39 2.86 10.49 -2.00
N ASP A 40 3.63 10.12 -0.98
CA ASP A 40 4.89 9.37 -1.13
C ASP A 40 4.62 7.86 -1.29
N LEU A 41 3.49 7.38 -0.75
CA LEU A 41 3.07 5.97 -0.86
C LEU A 41 1.54 5.88 -1.03
N VAL A 42 1.09 5.08 -1.98
CA VAL A 42 -0.31 4.70 -2.16
C VAL A 42 -0.44 3.18 -2.14
N CYS A 43 -1.15 2.64 -1.16
CA CYS A 43 -1.38 1.20 -1.02
C CYS A 43 -2.76 0.81 -1.54
N TYR A 44 -2.85 -0.31 -2.25
CA TYR A 44 -4.11 -0.92 -2.69
C TYR A 44 -4.06 -2.45 -2.72
N GLY A 45 -5.20 -3.07 -3.05
CA GLY A 45 -5.34 -4.52 -3.15
C GLY A 45 -6.43 -4.94 -4.15
N HIS A 46 -7.40 -5.71 -3.66
CA HIS A 46 -8.59 -6.20 -4.37
C HIS A 46 -8.36 -7.28 -5.42
N ASN A 47 -7.34 -7.16 -6.27
CA ASN A 47 -7.12 -8.07 -7.40
C ASN A 47 -6.23 -9.29 -7.08
N HIS A 48 -5.72 -9.40 -5.85
CA HIS A 48 -4.79 -10.46 -5.40
C HIS A 48 -3.43 -10.51 -6.14
N LEU A 49 -3.12 -9.52 -6.98
CA LEU A 49 -1.88 -9.44 -7.74
C LEU A 49 -0.86 -8.55 -7.03
N GLN A 50 0.41 -8.94 -7.07
CA GLN A 50 1.51 -8.12 -6.61
C GLN A 50 1.80 -7.04 -7.66
N ASN A 51 1.94 -5.79 -7.23
CA ASN A 51 2.42 -4.71 -8.08
C ASN A 51 3.18 -3.67 -7.27
N TRP A 52 4.23 -3.10 -7.85
CA TRP A 52 4.96 -1.98 -7.28
C TRP A 52 5.58 -1.17 -8.42
N GLU A 53 5.15 0.08 -8.53
CA GLU A 53 5.62 1.01 -9.55
C GLU A 53 5.80 2.42 -8.98
N ALA A 54 6.68 3.20 -9.59
CA ALA A 54 6.80 4.63 -9.32
C ALA A 54 5.73 5.39 -10.11
N VAL A 55 4.88 6.15 -9.42
CA VAL A 55 3.79 6.93 -10.02
C VAL A 55 3.68 8.27 -9.29
N GLY A 56 3.61 9.36 -10.05
CA GLY A 56 3.62 10.70 -9.45
C GLY A 56 4.94 10.98 -8.75
N ARG A 57 4.89 11.42 -7.49
CA ARG A 57 6.08 11.67 -6.66
C ARG A 57 6.56 10.46 -5.85
N GLY A 58 5.81 9.36 -5.84
CA GLY A 58 6.02 8.26 -4.90
C GLY A 58 5.76 6.88 -5.49
N PHE A 59 5.39 5.94 -4.63
CA PHE A 59 5.10 4.56 -5.02
C PHE A 59 3.61 4.24 -5.01
N LEU A 60 3.15 3.49 -6.00
CA LEU A 60 1.87 2.80 -6.00
C LEU A 60 2.14 1.31 -5.75
N VAL A 61 1.64 0.77 -4.65
CA VAL A 61 1.95 -0.59 -4.19
C VAL A 61 0.70 -1.41 -3.94
N ASN A 62 0.74 -2.65 -4.38
CA ASN A 62 -0.17 -3.72 -4.00
C ASN A 62 0.66 -4.92 -3.55
N PRO A 63 0.58 -5.31 -2.27
CA PRO A 63 1.37 -6.41 -1.74
C PRO A 63 0.89 -7.79 -2.21
N GLY A 64 -0.18 -7.87 -3.00
CA GLY A 64 -0.81 -9.12 -3.41
C GLY A 64 -1.76 -9.64 -2.33
N GLU A 65 -1.67 -10.93 -2.05
CA GLU A 65 -2.51 -11.59 -1.04
C GLU A 65 -1.67 -12.35 -0.02
N VAL A 66 -2.23 -12.53 1.19
CA VAL A 66 -1.56 -13.26 2.27
C VAL A 66 -1.87 -14.77 2.21
N MET A 67 -3.07 -15.16 1.75
CA MET A 67 -3.52 -16.56 1.78
C MET A 67 -2.90 -17.43 0.69
N GLY A 68 -2.41 -16.82 -0.41
CA GLY A 68 -1.87 -17.56 -1.56
C GLY A 68 -2.90 -18.41 -2.31
N ARG A 69 -4.16 -17.96 -2.38
CA ARG A 69 -5.27 -18.71 -2.99
C ARG A 69 -5.30 -18.58 -4.53
N LEU A 70 -4.92 -17.41 -5.03
CA LEU A 70 -4.98 -17.00 -6.44
C LEU A 70 -3.59 -16.64 -7.01
N GLY A 71 -2.59 -16.41 -6.15
CA GLY A 71 -1.23 -16.03 -6.49
C GLY A 71 -0.24 -16.36 -5.37
N ALA A 72 0.98 -15.83 -5.48
CA ALA A 72 2.02 -16.05 -4.47
C ALA A 72 1.69 -15.26 -3.19
N ALA A 73 1.69 -15.97 -2.05
CA ALA A 73 1.48 -15.35 -0.75
C ALA A 73 2.59 -14.34 -0.44
N SER A 74 2.23 -13.10 -0.11
CA SER A 74 3.19 -12.02 0.08
C SER A 74 2.67 -10.88 0.95
N TRP A 75 3.60 -10.04 1.39
CA TRP A 75 3.36 -8.77 2.06
C TRP A 75 4.42 -7.74 1.65
N GLY A 76 4.20 -6.46 1.97
CA GLY A 76 5.11 -5.37 1.63
C GLY A 76 5.70 -4.70 2.88
N LEU A 77 7.00 -4.41 2.85
CA LEU A 77 7.69 -3.57 3.82
C LEU A 77 8.02 -2.22 3.18
N TYR A 78 7.52 -1.14 3.76
CA TYR A 78 7.92 0.22 3.39
C TYR A 78 8.73 0.85 4.51
N ASP A 79 9.93 1.32 4.17
CA ASP A 79 10.79 2.12 5.04
C ASP A 79 10.51 3.60 4.76
N GLY A 80 9.85 4.28 5.70
CA GLY A 80 9.45 5.69 5.57
C GLY A 80 10.64 6.65 5.54
N ALA A 81 11.68 6.38 6.33
CA ALA A 81 12.87 7.21 6.37
C ALA A 81 13.68 7.08 5.08
N ALA A 82 13.96 5.84 4.66
CA ALA A 82 14.73 5.56 3.44
C ALA A 82 13.93 5.77 2.14
N HIS A 83 12.60 5.87 2.24
CA HIS A 83 11.68 5.90 1.10
C HIS A 83 11.91 4.70 0.17
N GLN A 84 11.83 3.50 0.73
CA GLN A 84 12.05 2.25 0.00
C GLN A 84 10.92 1.27 0.26
N TYR A 85 10.47 0.59 -0.79
CA TYR A 85 9.54 -0.52 -0.68
C TYR A 85 10.23 -1.85 -1.01
N LYS A 86 9.89 -2.91 -0.28
CA LYS A 86 10.34 -4.28 -0.54
C LYS A 86 9.17 -5.24 -0.42
N LEU A 87 8.92 -6.00 -1.48
CA LEU A 87 8.00 -7.12 -1.45
C LEU A 87 8.64 -8.33 -0.77
N LYS A 88 7.88 -9.05 0.04
CA LYS A 88 8.30 -10.24 0.77
C LYS A 88 7.34 -11.38 0.50
N ALA A 89 7.85 -12.51 0.04
CA ALA A 89 7.09 -13.74 -0.03
C ALA A 89 6.85 -14.30 1.37
N ILE A 90 5.68 -14.91 1.58
CA ILE A 90 5.40 -15.75 2.73
C ILE A 90 5.82 -17.15 2.32
N ASN A 91 7.05 -17.53 2.65
CA ASN A 91 7.46 -18.91 2.51
C ASN A 91 6.73 -19.73 3.58
N GLY A 92 6.09 -20.82 3.16
CA GLY A 92 5.57 -21.85 4.07
C GLY A 92 6.70 -22.61 4.77
#